data_AF-A0A7S3QPM2-F1
#
_entry.id   AF-A0A7S3QPM2-F1
#
_cell.length_a   1.000
_cell.length_b   1.000
_cell.length_c   1.000
_cell.angle_alpha   90.00
_cell.angle_beta   90.00
_cell.angle_gamma   90.00
#
_symmetry.space_group_name_H-M   'P 1'
#
loop_
_entity.id
_entity.type
_entity.pdbx_description
1 polymer ?
#
loop_
_entity_poly.entity_id
_entity_poly.type
_entity_poly.pdbx_seq_one_letter_code
_entity_poly.pdbx_strand_id
1 'polypeptide(L)'
;MGAVVGTLNRRFGLFGDAVNVASRMESTSKKDHIQCSAPFMKLLQEQWPDCASLAVPQGARAIKGKGTMNTFILFPLSKREEATLLKQQSSIRGAPC
;
A
#
# COMPACT_ATOMS: atom_id res chain seq x y z
N MET A 1 3.49 1.10 -19.06
CA MET A 1 3.49 0.75 -20.50
C MET A 1 3.12 -0.71 -20.63
N GLY A 2 2.33 -1.08 -21.64
CA GLY A 2 2.03 -2.46 -21.98
C GLY A 2 2.56 -2.78 -23.38
N ALA A 3 3.20 -3.93 -23.55
CA ALA A 3 3.71 -4.37 -24.84
C ALA A 3 3.54 -5.89 -25.01
N VAL A 4 3.43 -6.34 -26.26
CA VAL A 4 3.53 -7.75 -26.60
C VAL A 4 5.01 -8.10 -26.76
N VAL A 5 5.46 -9.10 -26.02
CA VAL A 5 6.84 -9.59 -26.04
C VAL A 5 6.89 -10.95 -26.73
N GLY A 6 7.86 -11.12 -27.62
CA GLY A 6 8.14 -12.38 -28.33
C GLY A 6 7.48 -12.45 -29.71
N THR A 7 8.22 -12.98 -30.70
CA THR A 7 7.74 -13.06 -32.10
C THR A 7 6.98 -14.35 -32.37
N LEU A 8 7.46 -15.48 -31.85
CA LEU A 8 6.85 -16.81 -31.99
C LEU A 8 5.81 -17.08 -30.88
N ASN A 9 6.19 -16.84 -29.63
CA ASN A 9 5.32 -16.99 -28.46
C ASN A 9 5.03 -15.61 -27.85
N ARG A 10 4.01 -14.95 -28.39
CA ARG A 10 3.60 -13.61 -27.95
C ARG A 10 2.97 -13.66 -26.56
N ARG A 11 3.54 -12.93 -25.61
CA ARG A 11 2.98 -12.72 -24.26
C ARG A 11 2.80 -11.23 -23.99
N PHE A 12 1.66 -10.84 -23.43
CA PHE A 12 1.46 -9.47 -22.98
C PHE A 12 2.21 -9.24 -21.67
N GLY A 13 3.09 -8.25 -21.67
CA GLY A 13 3.84 -7.81 -20.50
C GLY A 13 3.53 -6.36 -20.15
N LEU A 14 3.38 -6.09 -18.85
CA LEU A 14 3.33 -4.74 -18.32
C LEU A 14 4.70 -4.38 -17.78
N PHE A 15 5.22 -3.24 -18.23
CA PHE A 15 6.52 -2.73 -17.85
C PHE A 15 6.40 -1.30 -17.35
N GLY A 16 7.16 -1.02 -16.29
CA GLY A 16 7.24 0.32 -15.73
C GLY A 16 7.64 0.31 -14.27
N ASP A 17 7.89 1.50 -13.78
CA ASP A 17 8.24 1.73 -12.39
C ASP A 17 7.09 1.38 -11.43
N ALA A 18 5.83 1.62 -11.83
CA ALA A 18 4.67 1.28 -11.02
C ALA A 18 4.57 -0.23 -10.71
N VAL A 19 4.83 -1.12 -11.69
CA VAL A 19 4.80 -2.58 -11.46
C VAL A 19 5.97 -3.03 -10.59
N ASN A 20 7.12 -2.37 -10.71
CA ASN A 20 8.27 -2.63 -9.85
C ASN A 20 7.98 -2.21 -8.40
N VAL A 21 7.42 -1.02 -8.19
CA VAL A 21 7.05 -0.54 -6.85
C VAL A 21 5.99 -1.45 -6.23
N ALA A 22 4.96 -1.84 -6.99
CA ALA A 22 3.91 -2.76 -6.51
C ALA A 22 4.48 -4.10 -6.05
N SER A 23 5.34 -4.74 -6.86
CA SER A 23 6.01 -5.99 -6.50
C SER A 23 6.86 -5.86 -5.23
N ARG A 24 7.54 -4.72 -5.06
CA ARG A 24 8.32 -4.47 -3.82
C ARG A 24 7.42 -4.27 -2.61
N MET A 25 6.34 -3.51 -2.75
CA MET A 25 5.36 -3.32 -1.67
C MET A 25 4.78 -4.66 -1.21
N GLU A 26 4.37 -5.51 -2.14
CA GLU A 26 3.89 -6.87 -1.84
C GLU A 26 4.94 -7.69 -1.08
N SER A 27 6.19 -7.73 -1.56
CA SER A 27 7.26 -8.50 -0.91
C SER A 27 7.57 -8.06 0.53
N THR A 28 7.18 -6.83 0.88
CA THR A 28 7.43 -6.23 2.19
C THR A 28 6.21 -6.16 3.09
N SER A 29 5.04 -6.53 2.56
CA SER A 29 3.76 -6.52 3.25
C SER A 29 3.66 -7.66 4.26
N LYS A 30 2.78 -7.49 5.24
CA LYS A 30 2.37 -8.58 6.13
C LYS A 30 1.34 -9.47 5.42
N LYS A 31 1.38 -10.77 5.68
CA LYS A 31 0.39 -11.73 5.19
C LYS A 31 -1.02 -11.31 5.62
N ASP A 32 -2.00 -11.51 4.74
CA ASP A 32 -3.42 -11.21 4.95
C ASP A 32 -3.75 -9.72 5.21
N HIS A 33 -2.87 -8.81 4.77
CA HIS A 33 -3.09 -7.37 4.87
C HIS A 33 -2.95 -6.71 3.49
N ILE A 34 -3.77 -5.69 3.22
CA ILE A 34 -3.71 -4.91 1.99
C ILE A 34 -2.84 -3.68 2.24
N GLN A 35 -1.63 -3.65 1.66
CA GLN A 35 -0.75 -2.49 1.77
C GLN A 35 -0.95 -1.53 0.59
N CYS A 36 -1.01 -0.24 0.89
CA CYS A 36 -1.20 0.82 -0.07
C CYS A 36 -0.15 1.91 0.05
N SER A 37 0.14 2.57 -1.08
CA SER A 37 1.05 3.70 -1.15
C SER A 37 0.31 5.01 -0.85
N ALA A 38 1.05 6.04 -0.43
CA ALA A 38 0.50 7.38 -0.22
C ALA A 38 -0.33 7.96 -1.39
N PRO A 39 0.10 7.89 -2.67
CA PRO A 39 -0.71 8.40 -3.77
C PRO A 39 -2.01 7.61 -3.96
N PHE A 40 -1.98 6.29 -3.77
CA PHE A 40 -3.20 5.47 -3.81
C PHE A 40 -4.17 5.87 -2.69
N MET A 41 -3.65 6.17 -1.50
CA MET A 41 -4.46 6.57 -0.36
C MET A 41 -5.23 7.87 -0.60
N LYS A 42 -4.60 8.86 -1.28
CA LYS A 42 -5.25 10.11 -1.66
C LYS A 42 -6.43 9.88 -2.61
N LEU A 43 -6.20 9.08 -3.66
CA LEU A 43 -7.25 8.73 -4.62
C LEU A 43 -8.37 7.94 -3.97
N LEU A 44 -8.05 7.03 -3.05
CA LEU A 44 -9.06 6.27 -2.33
C LEU A 44 -9.88 7.17 -1.39
N GLN A 45 -9.29 8.20 -0.80
CA GLN A 45 -10.01 9.16 0.02
C GLN A 45 -11.03 9.97 -0.79
N GLU A 46 -10.69 10.30 -2.04
CA GLU A 46 -11.58 11.00 -2.97
C GLU A 46 -12.72 10.10 -3.48
N GLN A 47 -12.43 8.84 -3.80
CA GLN A 47 -13.41 7.92 -4.39
C GLN A 47 -14.25 7.16 -3.36
N TRP A 48 -13.67 6.77 -2.22
CA TRP A 48 -14.32 5.95 -1.21
C TRP A 48 -13.86 6.30 0.22
N PRO A 49 -14.42 7.38 0.80
CA PRO A 49 -14.00 7.88 2.11
C PRO A 49 -14.23 6.88 3.26
N ASP A 50 -15.29 6.06 3.20
CA ASP A 50 -15.59 5.07 4.23
C ASP A 50 -14.49 4.01 4.37
N CYS A 51 -13.97 3.51 3.24
CA CYS A 51 -12.85 2.57 3.23
C CYS A 51 -11.54 3.27 3.62
N ALA A 52 -11.32 4.50 3.13
CA ALA A 52 -10.14 5.28 3.49
C ALA A 52 -10.05 5.56 4.99
N SER A 53 -11.18 5.71 5.68
CA SER A 53 -11.24 5.93 7.13
C SER A 53 -10.65 4.77 7.95
N LEU A 54 -10.53 3.57 7.38
CA LEU A 54 -9.97 2.39 8.05
C LEU A 54 -8.50 2.15 7.76
N ALA A 55 -7.87 3.02 6.97
CA ALA A 55 -6.45 2.95 6.70
C ALA A 55 -5.63 3.25 7.96
N VAL A 56 -4.66 2.39 8.27
CA VAL A 56 -3.71 2.57 9.37
C VAL A 56 -2.32 2.91 8.80
N PRO A 57 -1.71 4.05 9.18
CA PRO A 57 -0.36 4.37 8.75
C PRO A 57 0.65 3.39 9.39
N GLN A 58 1.53 2.82 8.57
CA GLN A 58 2.64 1.96 9.03
C GLN A 58 3.96 2.71 9.19
N GLY A 59 4.03 3.95 8.69
CA GLY A 59 5.24 4.75 8.65
C GLY A 59 5.98 4.68 7.31
N ALA A 60 7.14 5.33 7.28
CA ALA A 60 8.00 5.41 6.12
C ALA A 60 8.82 4.12 5.96
N ARG A 61 8.77 3.49 4.79
CA ARG A 61 9.53 2.28 4.46
C ARG A 61 10.48 2.56 3.30
N ALA A 62 11.70 2.04 3.39
CA ALA A 62 12.67 2.15 2.31
C ALA A 62 12.29 1.22 1.15
N ILE A 63 12.05 1.78 -0.02
CA ILE A 63 11.81 1.07 -1.27
C ILE A 63 13.00 1.32 -2.20
N LYS A 64 13.63 0.25 -2.65
CA LYS A 64 14.81 0.30 -3.52
C LYS A 64 14.48 1.09 -4.79
N GLY A 65 15.26 2.13 -5.08
CA GLY A 65 15.10 2.99 -6.26
C GLY A 65 14.09 4.14 -6.10
N LYS A 66 13.33 4.19 -5.00
CA LYS A 66 12.40 5.28 -4.69
C LYS A 66 12.69 6.06 -3.41
N GLY A 67 13.58 5.53 -2.55
CA GLY A 67 13.86 6.13 -1.25
C GLY A 67 12.80 5.71 -0.23
N THR A 68 12.47 6.59 0.69
CA THR A 68 11.46 6.33 1.73
C THR A 68 10.06 6.66 1.24
N MET A 69 9.16 5.69 1.31
CA MET A 69 7.75 5.86 0.94
C MET A 69 6.85 5.59 2.14
N ASN A 70 5.87 6.48 2.37
CA ASN A 70 4.86 6.26 3.39
C ASN A 70 3.86 5.20 2.92
N THR A 71 3.63 4.22 3.78
CA THR A 71 2.73 3.10 3.49
C THR A 71 1.62 3.01 4.51
N PHE A 72 0.47 2.52 4.04
CA PHE A 72 -0.75 2.38 4.80
C PHE A 72 -1.25 0.95 4.67
N ILE A 73 -1.92 0.43 5.69
CA ILE A 73 -2.64 -0.84 5.62
C ILE A 73 -4.13 -0.54 5.61
N LEU A 74 -4.85 -1.13 4.66
CA LEU A 74 -6.30 -1.09 4.60
C LEU A 74 -6.89 -2.30 5.32
N PHE A 75 -7.97 -2.03 6.07
CA PHE A 75 -8.79 -3.05 6.71
C PHE A 75 -10.19 -3.05 6.06
N PRO A 76 -10.84 -4.22 5.99
CA PRO A 76 -12.21 -4.30 5.48
C PRO A 76 -13.19 -3.61 6.44
N LEU A 77 -14.31 -3.13 5.90
CA LEU A 77 -15.39 -2.50 6.68
C LEU A 77 -15.96 -3.41 7.77
N SER A 78 -15.85 -4.73 7.61
CA SER A 78 -16.25 -5.71 8.63
C SER A 78 -15.35 -5.69 9.87
N LYS A 79 -14.11 -5.19 9.77
CA LYS A 79 -13.10 -5.18 10.83
C LYS A 79 -12.79 -3.75 11.33
N ARG A 80 -13.82 -2.90 11.38
CA ARG A 80 -13.71 -1.50 11.85
C ARG A 80 -13.10 -1.37 13.25
N GLU A 81 -13.44 -2.28 14.15
CA GLU A 81 -12.97 -2.26 15.54
C GLU A 81 -11.46 -2.53 15.62
N GLU A 82 -10.96 -3.56 14.92
CA GLU A 82 -9.53 -3.88 14.86
C GLU A 82 -8.70 -2.73 14.28
N ALA A 83 -9.21 -2.07 13.23
CA ALA A 83 -8.57 -0.90 12.63
C ALA A 83 -8.48 0.28 13.62
N THR A 84 -9.50 0.47 14.45
CA THR A 84 -9.56 1.55 15.45
C THR A 84 -8.58 1.29 16.60
N LEU A 85 -8.47 0.04 17.06
CA LEU A 85 -7.53 -0.36 18.12
C LEU A 85 -6.07 -0.19 17.68
N LEU A 86 -5.74 -0.56 16.44
CA LEU A 86 -4.39 -0.38 15.88
C LEU A 86 -4.02 1.09 15.70
N LYS A 87 -4.98 1.95 15.34
CA LYS A 87 -4.79 3.41 15.32
C LYS A 87 -4.45 3.95 16.71
N GLN A 88 -5.19 3.53 17.74
CA GLN A 88 -4.92 3.94 19.12
C GLN A 88 -3.53 3.49 19.58
N GLN A 89 -3.10 2.27 19.25
CA GLN A 89 -1.75 1.75 19.57
C GLN A 89 -0.60 2.46 18.85
N SER A 90 -0.85 3.06 17.69
CA SER A 90 0.15 3.87 16.98
C SER A 90 0.34 5.25 17.62
N SER A 91 -0.70 5.80 18.27
CA SER A 91 -0.62 7.07 18.99
C SER A 91 0.17 6.98 20.31
N ILE A 92 0.18 5.81 20.96
CA ILE A 92 0.90 5.60 22.24
C ILE A 92 2.41 5.39 22.03
N ARG A 93 2.83 4.96 20.84
CA ARG A 93 4.25 4.75 20.49
C ARG A 93 4.94 5.99 19.90
N GLY A 94 4.23 7.11 19.78
CA GLY A 94 4.72 8.38 19.27
C GLY A 94 5.34 9.31 20.32
N ALA A 95 5.43 8.90 21.59
CA ALA A 95 6.10 9.69 22.63
C ALA A 95 7.49 9.12 22.94
N PRO A 96 8.56 9.75 22.43
CA PRO A 96 9.80 9.89 23.16
C PRO A 96 9.88 11.30 23.77
N CYS A 97 10.53 11.33 24.94
CA CYS A 97 10.85 12.46 25.82
C CYS A 97 11.49 13.66 25.10
#